data_AF-A0A967D505-F1
#
_entry.id   AF-A0A967D505-F1
#
_cell.length_a   1.000
_cell.length_b   1.000
_cell.length_c   1.000
_cell.angle_alpha   90.00
_cell.angle_beta   90.00
_cell.angle_gamma   90.00
#
_symmetry.space_group_name_H-M   'P 1'
#
loop_
_entity.id
_entity.type
_entity.pdbx_description
1 polymer ?
#
loop_
_entity_poly.entity_id
_entity_poly.type
_entity_poly.pdbx_seq_one_letter_code
_entity_poly.pdbx_strand_id
1 'polypeptide(L)'
;MSEPSAPTSSRDDWSPDELAALLNTLADGSLSEREQRRLGHLLQQSKAARQAFREFAALHAGLYYDYATLLTPSLPPPDELSDESAGLARL
;
A
#
# COMPACT_ATOMS: atom_id res chain seq x y z
N MET A 1 43.72 -32.42 7.14
CA MET A 1 43.62 -31.07 6.54
C MET A 1 42.20 -30.62 6.75
N SER A 2 41.98 -29.67 7.65
CA SER A 2 40.65 -29.19 8.01
C SER A 2 40.28 -28.04 7.09
N GLU A 3 39.24 -28.21 6.28
CA GLU A 3 38.58 -27.07 5.62
C GLU A 3 37.72 -26.36 6.68
N PRO A 4 37.85 -25.05 6.87
CA PRO A 4 36.89 -24.30 7.65
C PRO A 4 35.58 -24.20 6.86
N SER A 5 34.53 -24.88 7.33
CA SER A 5 33.18 -24.69 6.85
C SER A 5 32.81 -23.21 6.93
N ALA A 6 32.48 -22.63 5.78
CA ALA A 6 32.01 -21.25 5.68
C ALA A 6 30.79 -21.03 6.61
N PRO A 7 30.66 -19.86 7.26
CA PRO A 7 29.46 -19.52 7.99
C PRO A 7 28.29 -19.48 7.00
N THR A 8 27.36 -20.43 7.13
CA THR A 8 26.10 -20.43 6.40
C THR A 8 25.38 -19.12 6.67
N SER A 9 25.14 -18.40 5.57
CA SER A 9 24.43 -17.14 5.37
C SER A 9 23.42 -16.74 6.45
N SER A 10 23.50 -15.45 6.82
CA SER A 10 22.56 -14.63 7.57
C SER A 10 21.22 -15.28 7.90
N ARG A 11 21.03 -15.63 9.17
CA ARG A 11 19.69 -15.72 9.76
C ARG A 11 19.05 -14.35 9.66
N ASP A 12 18.17 -14.19 8.67
CA ASP A 12 17.14 -13.14 8.69
C ASP A 12 16.39 -13.26 10.03
N ASP A 13 16.62 -12.33 10.95
CA ASP A 13 16.13 -12.36 12.34
C ASP A 13 14.67 -11.87 12.45
N TRP A 14 13.84 -12.25 11.47
CA TRP A 14 12.44 -11.83 11.35
C TRP A 14 11.58 -12.99 10.89
N SER A 15 10.37 -13.09 11.46
CA SER A 15 9.41 -14.08 11.02
C SER A 15 8.45 -13.49 9.98
N PRO A 16 8.05 -14.26 8.95
CA PRO A 16 7.01 -13.85 8.01
C PRO A 16 5.72 -13.43 8.72
N ASP A 17 5.36 -14.11 9.81
CA ASP A 17 4.17 -13.83 10.60
C ASP A 17 4.27 -12.48 11.34
N GLU A 18 5.46 -12.11 11.85
CA GLU A 18 5.69 -10.80 12.46
C GLU A 18 5.51 -9.68 11.44
N LEU A 19 6.09 -9.85 10.23
CA LEU A 19 5.92 -8.88 9.17
C LEU A 19 4.45 -8.75 8.78
N ALA A 20 3.74 -9.87 8.58
CA ALA A 20 2.32 -9.87 8.24
C ALA A 20 1.47 -9.14 9.30
N ALA A 21 1.73 -9.39 10.59
CA ALA A 21 1.04 -8.70 11.68
C ALA A 21 1.27 -7.17 11.62
N LEU A 22 2.53 -6.73 11.46
CA LEU A 22 2.86 -5.31 11.36
C LEU A 22 2.22 -4.64 10.13
N LEU A 23 2.16 -5.34 9.00
CA LEU A 23 1.53 -4.82 7.78
C LEU A 23 0.01 -4.71 7.92
N ASN A 24 -0.64 -5.67 8.58
CA ASN A 24 -2.08 -5.58 8.85
C ASN A 24 -2.41 -4.41 9.78
N THR A 25 -1.66 -4.25 10.87
CA THR A 25 -1.82 -3.09 11.78
C THR A 25 -1.57 -1.76 11.05
N LEU A 26 -0.65 -1.74 10.07
CA LEU A 26 -0.42 -0.59 9.19
C LEU A 26 -1.64 -0.29 8.31
N ALA A 27 -2.21 -1.30 7.65
CA ALA A 27 -3.41 -1.14 6.82
C ALA A 27 -4.63 -0.71 7.63
N ASP A 28 -4.75 -1.16 8.87
CA ASP A 28 -5.79 -0.73 9.80
C ASP A 28 -5.58 0.72 10.29
N GLY A 29 -4.45 1.36 9.96
CA GLY A 29 -4.12 2.72 10.39
C GLY A 29 -3.82 2.85 11.90
N SER A 30 -3.56 1.73 12.58
CA SER A 30 -3.39 1.65 14.04
C SER A 30 -1.95 1.39 14.48
N LEU A 31 -0.99 1.44 13.56
CA LEU A 31 0.41 1.13 13.80
C LEU A 31 1.07 2.13 14.77
N SER A 32 1.51 1.64 15.94
CA SER A 32 2.20 2.45 16.93
C SER A 32 3.60 2.87 16.48
N GLU A 33 4.19 3.91 17.09
CA GLU A 33 5.56 4.33 16.77
C GLU A 33 6.61 3.22 16.97
N ARG A 34 6.42 2.39 18.00
CA ARG A 34 7.32 1.27 18.28
C ARG A 34 7.29 0.26 17.16
N GLU A 35 6.09 -0.06 16.67
CA GLU A 35 5.87 -0.98 15.56
C GLU A 35 6.36 -0.39 14.23
N GLN A 36 6.17 0.92 14.00
CA GLN A 36 6.74 1.63 12.87
C GLN A 36 8.27 1.52 12.83
N ARG A 37 8.94 1.76 13.97
CA ARG A 37 10.40 1.59 14.08
C ARG A 37 10.82 0.15 13.82
N ARG A 38 10.08 -0.83 14.35
CA ARG A 38 10.35 -2.26 14.13
C ARG A 38 10.20 -2.63 12.66
N LEU A 39 9.09 -2.24 12.01
CA LEU A 39 8.85 -2.45 10.59
C LEU A 39 9.97 -1.81 9.75
N GLY A 40 10.34 -0.56 10.04
CA GLY A 40 11.43 0.13 9.35
C GLY A 40 12.76 -0.63 9.44
N HIS A 41 13.08 -1.14 10.63
CA HIS A 41 14.28 -1.96 10.84
C HIS A 41 14.24 -3.27 10.03
N LEU A 42 13.11 -3.98 10.02
CA LEU A 42 12.92 -5.20 9.21
C LEU A 42 13.12 -4.94 7.71
N LEU A 43 12.52 -3.86 7.21
CA LEU A 43 12.64 -3.46 5.81
C LEU A 43 14.05 -3.01 5.43
N GLN A 44 14.84 -2.48 6.37
CA GLN A 44 16.24 -2.13 6.11
C GLN A 44 17.12 -3.38 6.01
N GLN A 45 16.86 -4.38 6.85
CA GLN A 45 17.74 -5.55 6.97
C GLN A 45 17.49 -6.63 5.93
N SER A 46 16.25 -6.81 5.47
CA SER A 46 15.91 -7.94 4.59
C SER A 46 15.37 -7.52 3.22
N LYS A 47 15.97 -8.08 2.16
CA LYS A 47 15.45 -7.94 0.80
C LYS A 47 14.09 -8.64 0.65
N ALA A 48 13.90 -9.79 1.30
CA ALA A 48 12.65 -10.53 1.25
C ALA A 48 11.53 -9.77 1.96
N ALA A 49 11.78 -9.15 3.12
CA ALA A 49 10.80 -8.29 3.77
C ALA A 49 10.40 -7.09 2.91
N ARG A 50 11.36 -6.45 2.22
CA ARG A 50 11.07 -5.37 1.26
C ARG A 50 10.19 -5.82 0.10
N GLN A 51 10.42 -7.03 -0.40
CA GLN A 51 9.63 -7.58 -1.50
C GLN A 51 8.19 -7.83 -1.03
N ALA A 52 8.00 -8.50 0.12
CA ALA A 52 6.68 -8.74 0.69
C ALA A 52 5.91 -7.44 0.97
N PHE A 53 6.59 -6.40 1.48
CA PHE A 53 5.99 -5.08 1.67
C PHE A 53 5.49 -4.46 0.36
N ARG A 54 6.26 -4.58 -0.73
CA ARG A 54 5.87 -4.02 -2.04
C ARG A 54 4.64 -4.73 -2.61
N GLU A 55 4.59 -6.05 -2.48
CA GLU A 55 3.44 -6.86 -2.92
C GLU A 55 2.18 -6.48 -2.13
N PHE A 56 2.31 -6.37 -0.81
CA PHE A 56 1.24 -5.90 0.08
C PHE A 56 0.74 -4.50 -0.29
N ALA A 57 1.66 -3.55 -0.47
CA ALA A 57 1.31 -2.17 -0.81
C ALA A 57 0.64 -2.06 -2.18
N ALA A 58 1.09 -2.85 -3.17
CA ALA A 58 0.49 -2.89 -4.50
C ALA A 58 -0.96 -3.40 -4.44
N LEU A 59 -1.23 -4.45 -3.67
CA LEU A 59 -2.58 -4.98 -3.49
C LEU A 59 -3.50 -3.94 -2.83
N HIS A 60 -3.04 -3.29 -1.76
CA HIS A 60 -3.83 -2.24 -1.10
C HIS A 60 -4.08 -1.03 -1.98
N ALA A 61 -3.08 -0.57 -2.75
CA ALA A 61 -3.26 0.54 -3.68
C ALA A 61 -4.32 0.22 -4.75
N GLY A 62 -4.33 -1.02 -5.27
CA GLY A 62 -5.36 -1.50 -6.19
C GLY A 62 -6.76 -1.44 -5.58
N LEU A 63 -6.93 -1.95 -4.35
CA LEU A 63 -8.21 -1.90 -3.64
C LEU A 63 -8.70 -0.48 -3.39
N TYR A 64 -7.80 0.43 -2.98
CA TYR A 64 -8.14 1.84 -2.78
C TYR A 64 -8.56 2.53 -4.09
N TYR A 65 -7.86 2.24 -5.20
CA TYR A 65 -8.21 2.77 -6.50
C TYR A 65 -9.60 2.29 -6.95
N ASP A 66 -9.87 0.98 -6.86
CA ASP A 66 -11.16 0.41 -7.22
C ASP A 66 -12.28 1.02 -6.36
N TYR A 67 -12.08 1.16 -5.05
CA TYR A 67 -13.04 1.83 -4.18
C TYR A 67 -13.28 3.29 -4.57
N ALA A 68 -12.21 4.06 -4.82
CA ALA A 68 -12.32 5.46 -5.21
C ALA A 68 -13.07 5.63 -6.55
N THR A 69 -12.83 4.74 -7.52
CA THR A 69 -13.54 4.78 -8.80
C THR A 69 -15.03 4.48 -8.66
N LEU A 70 -15.42 3.55 -7.78
CA LEU A 70 -16.83 3.27 -7.49
C LEU A 70 -17.56 4.42 -6.78
N LEU A 71 -16.84 5.19 -5.97
CA LEU A 71 -17.39 6.34 -5.26
C LEU A 71 -17.42 7.64 -6.06
N THR A 72 -16.73 7.70 -7.20
CA THR A 72 -16.71 8.90 -8.02
C THR A 72 -18.06 9.01 -8.74
N PRO A 73 -18.89 10.03 -8.44
CA PRO A 73 -20.12 10.22 -9.19
C PRO A 73 -19.78 10.44 -10.65
N SER A 74 -20.45 9.72 -11.55
CA SER A 74 -20.32 9.93 -13.00
C SER A 74 -20.57 11.40 -13.29
N LEU A 75 -19.53 12.16 -13.61
CA LEU A 75 -19.69 13.51 -14.13
C LEU A 75 -20.50 13.37 -15.44
N PRO A 76 -21.71 13.94 -15.55
CA PRO A 76 -22.45 13.86 -16.79
C PRO A 76 -21.61 14.49 -17.91
N PRO A 77 -21.70 13.96 -19.14
CA PRO A 77 -20.94 14.49 -20.26
C PRO A 77 -21.24 15.99 -20.45
N PRO A 78 -20.24 16.77 -20.91
CA PRO A 78 -20.34 18.23 -20.99
C PRO A 78 -21.48 18.75 -21.89
N ASP A 79 -22.07 17.88 -22.72
CA ASP A 79 -23.18 18.24 -23.60
C ASP A 79 -24.52 18.46 -22.87
N GLU A 80 -24.70 17.98 -21.63
CA GLU A 80 -25.97 18.15 -20.90
C GLU A 80 -26.09 19.48 -20.12
N LEU A 81 -25.05 20.33 -20.14
CA LEU A 81 -25.06 21.64 -19.47
C LEU A 81 -25.38 22.81 -20.42
N SER A 82 -25.63 22.55 -21.71
CA SER A 82 -25.79 23.62 -22.72
C SER A 82 -27.21 24.13 -22.96
N ASP A 83 -28.27 23.47 -22.50
CA ASP A 83 -29.62 23.81 -23.01
C ASP A 83 -30.46 24.71 -22.10
N GLU A 84 -30.14 24.87 -20.81
CA GLU A 84 -31.04 25.62 -19.89
C GLU A 84 -30.72 27.14 -19.79
N SER A 85 -29.51 27.57 -20.17
CA SER A 85 -29.08 28.98 -19.99
C SER A 85 -29.39 29.89 -21.19
N ALA A 86 -29.81 29.33 -22.34
CA ALA A 86 -30.05 30.10 -23.55
C ALA A 86 -31.44 30.77 -23.63
N GLY A 87 -32.37 30.42 -22.72
CA GLY A 87 -33.76 30.89 -22.76
C GLY A 87 -34.05 32.24 -22.09
N LEU A 88 -33.16 32.73 -21.21
CA LEU A 88 -33.47 33.88 -20.34
C LEU A 88 -32.94 35.25 -20.82
N ALA A 89 -32.30 35.32 -21.98
CA ALA A 89 -31.74 36.56 -22.53
C ALA A 89 -32.57 37.20 -23.65
N ARG A 90 -33.86 36.86 -23.79
CA ARG A 90 -34.72 37.32 -24.90
C ARG A 90 -36.10 37.90 -24.51
N LEU A 91 -36.19 38.60 -23.39
CA LEU A 91 -37.35 39.45 -23.07
C LEU A 91 -36.87 40.85 -22.68
#